data_AF-A0A259FKD9-F1
#
_entry.id   AF-A0A259FKD9-F1
#
_cell.length_a   1.000
_cell.length_b   1.000
_cell.length_c   1.000
_cell.angle_alpha   90.00
_cell.angle_beta   90.00
_cell.angle_gamma   90.00
#
_symmetry.space_group_name_H-M   'P 1'
#
loop_
_entity.id
_entity.type
_entity.pdbx_description
1 polymer ?
#
loop_
_entity_poly.entity_id
_entity_poly.type
_entity_poly.pdbx_seq_one_letter_code
_entity_poly.pdbx_strand_id
1 'polypeptide(L)'
;YMYFYDFGDLQVVGSSPEILVRQEKREAQKIVTIRPLAGTRPRGATPEEDARLAKELLADPKEIAEHVMLIDLARNDVGRIAKTGSVKVTDSMSIEKYSHVQHIVSSVEGELIDNMSNMDVLRATFPAGTLSGAPKIRAMEIIDEMEIVKRGIYGGAVGYLSFSGDMDVAIAIRTGVIRDGVLHSQAGAGVVADSDPTAEWKETEAKARAVLMAADLVQGGLDAPHD
;
A
#
# COMPACT_ATOMS: atom_id res chain seq x y z
N TYR A 1 2.99 2.42 -8.32
CA TYR A 1 4.46 2.48 -8.25
C TYR A 1 5.06 1.23 -8.84
N MET A 2 5.73 1.33 -9.98
CA MET A 2 6.50 0.22 -10.56
C MET A 2 7.97 0.38 -10.21
N TYR A 3 8.64 -0.71 -9.88
CA TYR A 3 10.06 -0.70 -9.51
C TYR A 3 10.72 -2.02 -9.88
N PHE A 4 12.01 -1.92 -10.20
CA PHE A 4 12.91 -3.05 -10.43
C PHE A 4 14.26 -2.70 -9.79
N TYR A 5 14.70 -3.53 -8.85
CA TYR A 5 16.03 -3.44 -8.25
C TYR A 5 16.80 -4.70 -8.59
N ASP A 6 17.96 -4.54 -9.21
CA ASP A 6 18.88 -5.62 -9.54
C ASP A 6 20.11 -5.52 -8.65
N PHE A 7 20.25 -6.48 -7.74
CA PHE A 7 21.39 -6.62 -6.84
C PHE A 7 22.30 -7.79 -7.25
N GLY A 8 22.17 -8.31 -8.49
CA GLY A 8 22.97 -9.42 -8.99
C GLY A 8 22.34 -10.79 -8.73
N ASP A 9 22.59 -11.41 -7.58
CA ASP A 9 21.98 -12.71 -7.21
C ASP A 9 20.54 -12.56 -6.67
N LEU A 10 20.12 -11.32 -6.43
CA LEU A 10 18.82 -10.94 -5.88
C LEU A 10 18.18 -9.86 -6.75
N GLN A 11 16.97 -10.10 -7.23
CA GLN A 11 16.15 -9.07 -7.87
C GLN A 11 14.86 -8.84 -7.10
N VAL A 12 14.39 -7.60 -7.10
CA VAL A 12 13.09 -7.21 -6.58
C VAL A 12 12.32 -6.52 -7.69
N VAL A 13 11.16 -7.05 -8.05
CA VAL A 13 10.28 -6.48 -9.07
C VAL A 13 8.90 -6.27 -8.47
N GLY A 14 8.25 -5.15 -8.73
CA GLY A 14 6.90 -4.96 -8.21
C GLY A 14 6.13 -3.81 -8.80
N SER A 15 4.81 -3.86 -8.57
CA SER A 15 3.85 -2.83 -8.97
C SER A 15 2.91 -2.53 -7.81
N SER A 16 3.39 -1.75 -6.85
CA SER A 16 2.62 -1.41 -5.66
C SER A 16 1.51 -0.39 -5.97
N PRO A 17 0.26 -0.63 -5.53
CA PRO A 17 -0.82 0.32 -5.65
C PRO A 17 -0.78 1.44 -4.60
N GLU A 18 -0.01 1.28 -3.52
CA GLU A 18 -0.16 2.06 -2.31
C GLU A 18 1.14 2.79 -1.91
N ILE A 19 0.97 4.07 -1.57
CA ILE A 19 2.05 4.91 -1.05
C ILE A 19 2.23 4.62 0.44
N LEU A 20 3.48 4.48 0.90
CA LEU A 20 3.76 4.46 2.33
C LEU A 20 3.77 5.90 2.85
N VAL A 21 4.63 6.74 2.28
CA VAL A 21 4.76 8.15 2.62
C VAL A 21 5.45 8.90 1.49
N ARG A 22 5.00 10.13 1.27
CA ARG A 22 5.69 11.12 0.44
C ARG A 22 6.03 12.33 1.29
N GLN A 23 7.20 12.89 1.04
CA GLN A 23 7.57 14.22 1.52
C GLN A 23 8.09 15.02 0.34
N GLU A 24 7.51 16.20 0.14
CA GLU A 24 7.87 17.08 -0.95
C GLU A 24 7.80 18.54 -0.49
N LYS A 25 8.65 19.38 -1.08
CA LYS A 25 8.53 20.82 -0.90
C LYS A 25 7.36 21.36 -1.74
N ARG A 26 6.36 21.95 -1.08
CA ARG A 26 5.30 22.74 -1.72
C ARG A 26 5.44 24.19 -1.28
N GLU A 27 5.66 25.09 -2.26
CA GLU A 27 5.96 26.50 -2.00
C GLU A 27 7.16 26.67 -1.02
N ALA A 28 6.92 27.23 0.16
CA ALA A 28 7.92 27.41 1.21
C ALA A 28 7.91 26.32 2.28
N GLN A 29 7.02 25.33 2.20
CA GLN A 29 6.77 24.32 3.22
C GLN A 29 7.17 22.92 2.75
N LYS A 30 7.58 22.07 3.69
CA LYS A 30 7.74 20.63 3.44
C LYS A 30 6.44 19.94 3.87
N ILE A 31 5.79 19.26 2.95
CA ILE A 31 4.53 18.56 3.20
C ILE A 31 4.81 17.07 3.24
N VAL A 32 4.31 16.40 4.28
CA VAL A 32 4.26 14.94 4.35
C VAL A 32 2.85 14.49 4.02
N THR A 33 2.74 13.48 3.16
CA THR A 33 1.47 12.91 2.70
C THR A 33 1.48 11.40 2.89
N ILE A 34 0.42 10.87 3.49
CA ILE A 34 0.06 9.44 3.47
C ILE A 34 -1.28 9.32 2.76
N ARG A 35 -1.41 8.37 1.82
CA ARG A 35 -2.68 8.11 1.12
C ARG A 35 -3.13 6.67 1.39
N PRO A 36 -3.87 6.42 2.48
CA PRO A 36 -4.40 5.08 2.73
C PRO A 36 -5.37 4.66 1.63
N LEU A 37 -5.33 3.37 1.28
CA LEU A 37 -6.24 2.70 0.35
C LEU A 37 -7.03 1.63 1.13
N ALA A 38 -8.34 1.59 0.95
CA ALA A 38 -9.17 0.49 1.44
C ALA A 38 -10.31 0.20 0.47
N GLY A 39 -10.91 -0.98 0.62
CA GLY A 39 -12.01 -1.43 -0.19
C GLY A 39 -11.65 -1.66 -1.64
N THR A 40 -12.16 -2.75 -2.20
CA THR A 40 -11.85 -3.11 -3.59
C THR A 40 -13.12 -3.51 -4.30
N ARG A 41 -13.36 -2.93 -5.47
CA ARG A 41 -14.31 -3.47 -6.45
C ARG A 41 -13.64 -3.64 -7.81
N PRO A 42 -14.04 -4.64 -8.61
CA PRO A 42 -13.61 -4.72 -10.00
C PRO A 42 -14.10 -3.49 -10.77
N ARG A 43 -13.46 -3.20 -11.89
CA ARG A 43 -13.98 -2.22 -12.87
C ARG A 43 -15.22 -2.79 -13.56
N GLY A 44 -16.19 -1.91 -13.82
CA GLY A 44 -17.41 -2.27 -14.57
C GLY A 44 -17.12 -2.44 -16.06
N ALA A 45 -17.90 -3.31 -16.72
CA ALA A 45 -17.81 -3.51 -18.17
C ALA A 45 -18.34 -2.30 -18.97
N THR A 46 -19.16 -1.46 -18.35
CA THR A 46 -19.66 -0.19 -18.93
C THR A 46 -19.49 0.96 -17.93
N PRO A 47 -19.48 2.23 -18.38
CA PRO A 47 -19.41 3.39 -17.50
C PRO A 47 -20.50 3.42 -16.42
N GLU A 48 -21.72 2.98 -16.74
CA GLU A 48 -22.85 2.93 -15.83
C GLU A 48 -22.63 1.89 -14.73
N GLU A 49 -22.18 0.70 -15.11
CA GLU A 49 -21.86 -0.38 -14.18
C GLU A 49 -20.68 0.00 -13.28
N ASP A 50 -19.65 0.61 -13.85
CA ASP A 50 -18.47 1.07 -13.11
C ASP A 50 -18.83 2.12 -12.06
N ALA A 51 -19.74 3.04 -12.39
CA ALA A 51 -20.28 4.03 -11.48
C ALA A 51 -21.21 3.42 -10.41
N ARG A 52 -21.96 2.37 -10.75
CA ARG A 52 -22.78 1.62 -9.79
C ARG A 52 -21.89 0.93 -8.75
N LEU A 53 -20.86 0.21 -9.20
CA LEU A 53 -19.89 -0.46 -8.32
C LEU A 53 -19.15 0.53 -7.41
N ALA A 54 -18.80 1.71 -7.92
CA ALA A 54 -18.20 2.78 -7.13
C ALA A 54 -19.15 3.28 -6.02
N LYS A 55 -20.43 3.49 -6.34
CA LYS A 55 -21.45 3.89 -5.35
C LYS A 55 -21.70 2.81 -4.31
N GLU A 56 -21.69 1.55 -4.72
CA GLU A 56 -21.84 0.41 -3.80
C GLU A 56 -20.65 0.32 -2.84
N LEU A 57 -19.43 0.52 -3.33
CA LEU A 57 -18.24 0.55 -2.49
C LEU A 57 -18.30 1.69 -1.45
N LEU A 58 -18.70 2.90 -1.87
CA LEU A 58 -18.87 4.05 -0.98
C LEU A 58 -20.06 3.94 -0.02
N ALA A 59 -20.96 2.97 -0.23
CA ALA A 59 -22.11 2.73 0.63
C ALA A 59 -21.93 1.51 1.54
N ASP A 60 -20.84 0.74 1.38
CA ASP A 60 -20.55 -0.46 2.16
C ASP A 60 -20.07 -0.07 3.57
N PRO A 61 -20.86 -0.32 4.63
CA PRO A 61 -20.49 0.11 5.98
C PRO A 61 -19.21 -0.55 6.50
N LYS A 62 -18.87 -1.76 6.03
CA LYS A 62 -17.63 -2.45 6.42
C LYS A 62 -16.43 -1.70 5.86
N GLU A 63 -16.45 -1.42 4.55
CA GLU A 63 -15.35 -0.78 3.83
C GLU A 63 -15.12 0.66 4.32
N ILE A 64 -16.20 1.39 4.60
CA ILE A 64 -16.13 2.74 5.20
C ILE A 64 -15.48 2.67 6.59
N ALA A 65 -15.90 1.73 7.45
CA ALA A 65 -15.37 1.61 8.80
C ALA A 65 -13.87 1.27 8.79
N GLU A 66 -13.45 0.35 7.93
CA GLU A 66 -12.04 0.01 7.74
C GLU A 66 -11.25 1.23 7.23
N HIS A 67 -11.78 1.96 6.25
CA HIS A 67 -11.10 3.13 5.70
C HIS A 67 -10.96 4.27 6.72
N VAL A 68 -12.00 4.52 7.54
CA VAL A 68 -11.91 5.51 8.63
C VAL A 68 -10.79 5.17 9.61
N MET A 69 -10.66 3.91 10.00
CA MET A 69 -9.58 3.45 10.87
C MET A 69 -8.19 3.74 10.26
N LEU A 70 -8.02 3.53 8.96
CA LEU A 70 -6.76 3.83 8.26
C LEU A 70 -6.48 5.33 8.16
N ILE A 71 -7.51 6.16 7.96
CA ILE A 71 -7.36 7.62 8.00
C ILE A 71 -6.88 8.05 9.39
N ASP A 72 -7.47 7.51 10.46
CA ASP A 72 -7.08 7.87 11.82
C ASP A 72 -5.66 7.41 12.16
N LEU A 73 -5.24 6.25 11.67
CA LEU A 73 -3.85 5.81 11.81
C LEU A 73 -2.88 6.70 11.02
N ALA A 74 -3.23 7.06 9.78
CA ALA A 74 -2.43 7.99 8.98
C ALA A 74 -2.33 9.37 9.65
N ARG A 75 -3.42 9.87 10.26
CA ARG A 75 -3.42 11.09 11.07
C ARG A 75 -2.52 10.97 12.30
N ASN A 76 -2.51 9.81 12.96
CA ASN A 76 -1.63 9.55 14.09
C ASN A 76 -0.16 9.56 13.69
N ASP A 77 0.18 8.88 12.58
CA ASP A 77 1.55 8.79 12.08
C ASP A 77 2.07 10.16 11.60
N VAL A 78 1.29 10.88 10.77
CA VAL A 78 1.62 12.25 10.33
C VAL A 78 1.70 13.22 11.51
N GLY A 79 0.78 13.10 12.49
CA GLY A 79 0.73 13.97 13.65
C GLY A 79 1.96 13.91 14.56
N ARG A 80 2.74 12.83 14.51
CA ARG A 80 4.01 12.71 15.27
C ARG A 80 5.14 13.57 14.68
N ILE A 81 5.03 13.92 13.41
CA ILE A 81 6.11 14.55 12.62
C ILE A 81 5.69 15.88 11.97
N ALA A 82 4.43 16.26 12.12
CA ALA A 82 3.87 17.48 11.58
C ALA A 82 3.75 18.60 12.64
N LYS A 83 3.83 19.85 12.20
CA LYS A 83 3.61 21.04 13.04
C LYS A 83 2.19 21.00 13.63
N THR A 84 2.06 21.39 14.89
CA THR A 84 0.77 21.41 15.61
C THR A 84 -0.30 22.16 14.80
N GLY A 85 -1.44 21.51 14.59
CA GLY A 85 -2.57 22.08 13.86
C GLY A 85 -2.47 22.04 12.33
N SER A 86 -1.38 21.51 11.76
CA SER A 86 -1.21 21.42 10.30
C SER A 86 -1.83 20.16 9.67
N VAL A 87 -2.07 19.10 10.45
CA VAL A 87 -2.58 17.82 9.96
C VAL A 87 -4.01 17.95 9.44
N LYS A 88 -4.23 17.61 8.17
CA LYS A 88 -5.52 17.71 7.49
C LYS A 88 -5.77 16.48 6.63
N VAL A 89 -7.04 16.08 6.54
CA VAL A 89 -7.50 15.16 5.51
C VAL A 89 -7.89 16.03 4.30
N THR A 90 -7.09 16.00 3.25
CA THR A 90 -7.24 16.89 2.07
C THR A 90 -8.10 16.30 0.98
N ASP A 91 -8.18 14.97 0.93
CA ASP A 91 -9.14 14.21 0.11
C ASP A 91 -9.68 13.07 0.97
N SER A 92 -10.98 12.79 0.91
CA SER A 92 -11.63 11.85 1.82
C SER A 92 -12.68 11.03 1.12
N MET A 93 -12.57 9.71 1.24
CA MET A 93 -13.56 8.74 0.72
C MET A 93 -13.81 8.94 -0.79
N SER A 94 -12.75 9.24 -1.55
CA SER A 94 -12.81 9.37 -3.00
C SER A 94 -12.57 8.01 -3.67
N ILE A 95 -13.08 7.85 -4.89
CA ILE A 95 -12.87 6.62 -5.67
C ILE A 95 -11.69 6.82 -6.62
N GLU A 96 -10.64 6.03 -6.44
CA GLU A 96 -9.50 5.96 -7.35
C GLU A 96 -9.61 4.71 -8.24
N LYS A 97 -9.59 4.93 -9.56
CA LYS A 97 -9.78 3.86 -10.56
C LYS A 97 -8.45 3.43 -11.15
N TYR A 98 -8.16 2.14 -11.06
CA TYR A 98 -7.05 1.47 -11.72
C TYR A 98 -7.56 0.67 -12.93
N SER A 99 -6.65 -0.02 -13.63
CA SER A 99 -6.99 -0.77 -14.85
C SER A 99 -8.03 -1.86 -14.61
N HIS A 100 -7.95 -2.58 -13.50
CA HIS A 100 -8.81 -3.74 -13.22
C HIS A 100 -9.67 -3.59 -11.96
N VAL A 101 -9.32 -2.66 -11.09
CA VAL A 101 -10.00 -2.43 -9.80
C VAL A 101 -10.18 -0.94 -9.51
N GLN A 102 -11.03 -0.62 -8.54
CA GLN A 102 -11.16 0.69 -7.95
C GLN A 102 -11.18 0.59 -6.42
N HIS A 103 -10.65 1.62 -5.75
CA HIS A 103 -10.45 1.67 -4.31
C HIS A 103 -11.03 2.95 -3.70
N ILE A 104 -11.38 2.89 -2.40
CA ILE A 104 -11.60 4.08 -1.59
C ILE A 104 -10.22 4.63 -1.20
N VAL A 105 -10.03 5.93 -1.43
CA VAL A 105 -8.78 6.62 -1.13
C VAL A 105 -9.07 7.86 -0.31
N SER A 106 -8.15 8.15 0.62
CA SER A 106 -8.09 9.43 1.31
C SER A 106 -6.65 9.92 1.30
N SER A 107 -6.43 11.22 1.48
CA SER A 107 -5.11 11.83 1.61
C SER A 107 -5.01 12.57 2.94
N VAL A 108 -4.00 12.21 3.72
CA VAL A 108 -3.67 12.89 4.99
C VAL A 108 -2.36 13.62 4.80
N GLU A 109 -2.39 14.93 5.01
CA GLU A 109 -1.25 15.82 4.84
C GLU A 109 -0.92 16.57 6.13
N GLY A 110 0.36 16.90 6.33
CA GLY A 110 0.82 17.76 7.41
C GLY A 110 2.08 18.52 7.01
N GLU A 111 2.28 19.71 7.59
CA GLU A 111 3.52 20.46 7.42
C GLU A 111 4.60 19.85 8.31
N LEU A 112 5.69 19.37 7.75
CA LEU A 112 6.77 18.71 8.49
C LEU A 112 7.40 19.66 9.52
N ILE A 113 7.73 19.13 10.70
CA ILE A 113 8.51 19.86 11.70
C ILE A 113 9.89 20.23 11.12
N ASP A 114 10.37 21.42 11.46
CA ASP A 114 11.66 21.90 10.96
C ASP A 114 12.80 20.96 11.38
N ASN A 115 13.82 20.81 10.53
CA ASN A 115 15.00 19.96 10.74
C ASN A 115 14.76 18.45 10.82
N MET A 116 13.58 17.94 10.44
CA MET A 116 13.39 16.50 10.26
C MET A 116 14.09 15.99 9.00
N SER A 117 14.73 14.82 9.11
CA SER A 117 15.29 14.10 7.98
C SER A 117 14.27 13.14 7.37
N ASN A 118 14.51 12.72 6.11
CA ASN A 118 13.71 11.70 5.45
C ASN A 118 13.67 10.37 6.24
N MET A 119 14.74 10.07 6.99
CA MET A 119 14.80 8.88 7.86
C MET A 119 13.91 9.01 9.09
N ASP A 120 13.75 10.21 9.64
CA ASP A 120 12.83 10.44 10.76
C ASP A 120 11.37 10.31 10.31
N VAL A 121 11.06 10.80 9.11
CA VAL A 121 9.74 10.62 8.47
C VAL A 121 9.46 9.14 8.23
N LEU A 122 10.39 8.41 7.59
CA LEU A 122 10.22 6.98 7.36
C LEU A 122 10.05 6.21 8.67
N ARG A 123 10.86 6.49 9.70
CA ARG A 123 10.74 5.82 11.01
C ARG A 123 9.38 6.04 11.66
N ALA A 124 8.79 7.22 11.51
CA ALA A 124 7.52 7.55 12.15
C ALA A 124 6.32 6.90 11.46
N THR A 125 6.38 6.70 10.14
CA THR A 125 5.28 6.17 9.33
C THR A 125 5.37 4.65 9.10
N PHE A 126 6.56 4.08 9.25
CA PHE A 126 6.81 2.66 8.99
C PHE A 126 6.44 1.73 10.17
N PRO A 127 5.93 0.50 9.90
CA PRO A 127 5.34 0.07 8.62
C PRO A 127 3.94 0.65 8.42
N ALA A 128 3.41 0.51 7.21
CA ALA A 128 2.07 0.92 6.88
C ALA A 128 1.01 0.16 7.70
N GLY A 129 -0.02 0.88 8.12
CA GLY A 129 -1.16 0.32 8.84
C GLY A 129 -1.89 -0.79 8.10
N THR A 130 -2.03 -0.65 6.79
CA THR A 130 -2.67 -1.63 5.89
C THR A 130 -1.94 -2.97 5.87
N LEU A 131 -0.67 -3.01 6.28
CA LEU A 131 0.14 -4.23 6.32
C LEU A 131 0.47 -4.69 7.75
N SER A 132 0.09 -3.92 8.77
CA SER A 132 0.23 -4.32 10.17
C SER A 132 -1.11 -4.55 10.85
N GLY A 133 -1.98 -3.54 10.88
CA GLY A 133 -3.20 -3.46 11.68
C GLY A 133 -3.17 -2.33 12.71
N ALA A 134 -4.24 -2.23 13.52
CA ALA A 134 -4.41 -1.22 14.55
C ALA A 134 -4.95 -1.86 15.85
N PRO A 135 -4.36 -1.58 17.04
CA PRO A 135 -3.15 -0.76 17.29
C PRO A 135 -1.88 -1.38 16.69
N LYS A 136 -1.06 -0.55 16.01
CA LYS A 136 0.08 -0.98 15.17
C LYS A 136 1.05 -1.95 15.87
N ILE A 137 1.49 -1.60 17.08
CA ILE A 137 2.47 -2.41 17.84
C ILE A 137 1.89 -3.78 18.17
N ARG A 138 0.68 -3.84 18.74
CA ARG A 138 0.07 -5.12 19.11
C ARG A 138 -0.23 -5.99 17.89
N ALA A 139 -0.66 -5.38 16.79
CA ALA A 139 -0.89 -6.11 15.55
C ALA A 139 0.40 -6.74 15.00
N MET A 140 1.54 -6.02 15.05
CA MET A 140 2.84 -6.57 14.67
C MET A 140 3.31 -7.71 15.58
N GLU A 141 3.04 -7.65 16.88
CA GLU A 141 3.34 -8.76 17.81
C GLU A 141 2.56 -10.02 17.44
N ILE A 142 1.25 -9.88 17.17
CA ILE A 142 0.41 -11.01 16.74
C ILE A 142 0.90 -11.59 15.41
N ILE A 143 1.29 -10.73 14.47
CA ILE A 143 1.88 -11.17 13.19
C ILE A 143 3.16 -11.98 13.43
N ASP A 144 4.04 -11.54 14.32
CA ASP A 144 5.28 -12.26 14.66
C ASP A 144 5.00 -13.59 15.39
N GLU A 145 3.96 -13.64 16.22
CA GLU A 145 3.48 -14.88 16.87
C GLU A 145 2.90 -15.89 15.87
N MET A 146 2.29 -15.43 14.77
CA MET A 146 1.52 -16.26 13.83
C MET A 146 2.30 -16.64 12.56
N GLU A 147 3.15 -15.75 12.03
CA GLU A 147 3.90 -16.01 10.80
C GLU A 147 5.14 -16.87 11.07
N ILE A 148 5.32 -17.92 10.26
CA ILE A 148 6.42 -18.88 10.43
C ILE A 148 7.77 -18.38 9.89
N VAL A 149 7.79 -17.24 9.20
CA VAL A 149 8.97 -16.65 8.57
C VAL A 149 8.97 -15.13 8.72
N LYS A 150 10.16 -14.53 8.72
CA LYS A 150 10.29 -13.08 8.63
C LYS A 150 9.82 -12.59 7.26
N ARG A 151 9.06 -11.49 7.24
CA ARG A 151 8.52 -10.87 6.01
C ARG A 151 9.56 -10.36 5.02
N GLY A 152 10.78 -10.06 5.48
CA GLY A 152 11.81 -9.47 4.63
C GLY A 152 11.33 -8.14 4.04
N ILE A 153 11.24 -8.06 2.70
CA ILE A 153 10.75 -6.86 2.03
C ILE A 153 9.22 -6.73 2.05
N TYR A 154 8.46 -7.80 2.29
CA TYR A 154 6.99 -7.74 2.25
C TYR A 154 6.42 -6.82 3.33
N GLY A 155 5.57 -5.88 2.93
CA GLY A 155 5.09 -4.80 3.80
C GLY A 155 6.14 -3.76 4.17
N GLY A 156 7.34 -3.88 3.58
CA GLY A 156 8.43 -2.93 3.64
C GLY A 156 8.19 -1.68 2.78
N ALA A 157 9.27 -1.00 2.44
CA ALA A 157 9.24 0.28 1.74
C ALA A 157 10.17 0.27 0.52
N VAL A 158 9.72 0.80 -0.61
CA VAL A 158 10.47 0.87 -1.88
C VAL A 158 10.26 2.23 -2.54
N GLY A 159 11.35 2.87 -2.96
CA GLY A 159 11.29 4.23 -3.49
C GLY A 159 12.64 4.93 -3.39
N TYR A 160 12.62 6.25 -3.19
CA TYR A 160 13.83 7.05 -3.06
C TYR A 160 13.77 8.00 -1.87
N LEU A 161 14.97 8.32 -1.36
CA LEU A 161 15.22 9.39 -0.39
C LEU A 161 16.27 10.31 -1.03
N SER A 162 15.88 11.53 -1.39
CA SER A 162 16.76 12.50 -2.06
C SER A 162 17.64 13.25 -1.06
N PHE A 163 18.86 13.60 -1.47
CA PHE A 163 19.71 14.53 -0.74
C PHE A 163 19.11 15.96 -0.64
N SER A 164 18.17 16.31 -1.53
CA SER A 164 17.39 17.57 -1.42
C SER A 164 16.40 17.56 -0.26
N GLY A 165 16.12 16.39 0.31
CA GLY A 165 15.09 16.19 1.33
C GLY A 165 13.72 15.83 0.76
N ASP A 166 13.54 15.64 -0.54
CA ASP A 166 12.31 15.03 -1.05
C ASP A 166 12.38 13.50 -0.89
N MET A 167 11.25 12.84 -0.70
CA MET A 167 11.15 11.37 -0.71
C MET A 167 9.80 10.92 -1.21
N ASP A 168 9.78 9.79 -1.91
CA ASP A 168 8.56 9.13 -2.35
C ASP A 168 8.76 7.64 -2.23
N VAL A 169 7.98 7.01 -1.35
CA VAL A 169 8.17 5.62 -0.97
C VAL A 169 6.82 4.91 -0.97
N ALA A 170 6.75 3.81 -1.70
CA ALA A 170 5.61 2.91 -1.78
C ALA A 170 5.75 1.75 -0.79
N ILE A 171 4.62 1.15 -0.43
CA ILE A 171 4.64 -0.10 0.32
C ILE A 171 5.09 -1.22 -0.60
N ALA A 172 5.99 -2.09 -0.14
CA ALA A 172 6.43 -3.27 -0.86
C ALA A 172 5.39 -4.40 -0.81
N ILE A 173 4.35 -4.24 -1.64
CA ILE A 173 3.32 -5.22 -1.95
C ILE A 173 3.18 -5.38 -3.45
N ARG A 174 2.56 -6.49 -3.88
CA ARG A 174 2.55 -6.91 -5.30
C ARG A 174 3.98 -6.95 -5.85
N THR A 175 4.84 -7.62 -5.09
CA THR A 175 6.29 -7.68 -5.27
C THR A 175 6.73 -9.12 -5.42
N GLY A 176 7.54 -9.40 -6.44
CA GLY A 176 8.32 -10.62 -6.58
C GLY A 176 9.76 -10.39 -6.08
N VAL A 177 10.24 -11.28 -5.22
CA VAL A 177 11.65 -11.39 -4.83
C VAL A 177 12.23 -12.60 -5.53
N ILE A 178 13.20 -12.38 -6.41
CA ILE A 178 13.82 -13.41 -7.23
C ILE A 178 15.21 -13.68 -6.69
N ARG A 179 15.48 -14.94 -6.32
CA ARG A 179 16.80 -15.41 -5.89
C ARG A 179 16.97 -16.86 -6.30
N ASP A 180 18.14 -17.22 -6.80
CA ASP A 180 18.49 -18.60 -7.19
C ASP A 180 17.46 -19.22 -8.17
N GLY A 181 16.92 -18.42 -9.09
CA GLY A 181 15.91 -18.85 -10.06
C GLY A 181 14.50 -19.06 -9.49
N VAL A 182 14.28 -18.77 -8.21
CA VAL A 182 12.99 -18.89 -7.54
C VAL A 182 12.39 -17.51 -7.32
N LEU A 183 11.13 -17.33 -7.75
CA LEU A 183 10.34 -16.15 -7.46
C LEU A 183 9.46 -16.38 -6.23
N HIS A 184 9.64 -15.53 -5.22
CA HIS A 184 8.79 -15.47 -4.03
C HIS A 184 7.83 -14.30 -4.15
N SER A 185 6.53 -14.57 -3.97
CA SER A 185 5.49 -13.55 -3.91
C SER A 185 4.67 -13.74 -2.64
N GLN A 186 4.70 -12.76 -1.75
CA GLN A 186 3.92 -12.77 -0.50
C GLN A 186 2.70 -11.85 -0.63
N ALA A 187 1.57 -12.30 -0.09
CA ALA A 187 0.32 -11.56 -0.04
C ALA A 187 -0.39 -11.81 1.29
N GLY A 188 -1.27 -10.91 1.67
CA GLY A 188 -2.04 -10.97 2.90
C GLY A 188 -3.39 -10.26 2.76
N ALA A 189 -4.21 -10.42 3.78
CA ALA A 189 -5.53 -9.82 3.89
C ALA A 189 -5.69 -9.17 5.27
N GLY A 190 -6.50 -8.12 5.35
CA GLY A 190 -6.85 -7.48 6.61
C GLY A 190 -7.89 -8.32 7.33
N VAL A 191 -7.66 -8.64 8.60
CA VAL A 191 -8.61 -9.42 9.41
C VAL A 191 -9.33 -8.51 10.38
N VAL A 192 -10.65 -8.45 10.27
CA VAL A 192 -11.54 -7.76 11.21
C VAL A 192 -12.46 -8.75 11.92
N ALA A 193 -13.22 -8.28 12.91
CA ALA A 193 -14.08 -9.14 13.73
C ALA A 193 -15.06 -9.99 12.91
N ASP A 194 -15.57 -9.44 11.80
CA ASP A 194 -16.55 -10.08 10.91
C ASP A 194 -15.92 -10.70 9.66
N SER A 195 -14.59 -10.91 9.63
CA SER A 195 -13.91 -11.54 8.50
C SER A 195 -14.31 -13.01 8.35
N ASP A 196 -14.55 -13.44 7.11
CA ASP A 196 -14.77 -14.84 6.75
C ASP A 196 -13.43 -15.48 6.36
N PRO A 197 -12.92 -16.51 7.07
CA PRO A 197 -11.61 -17.08 6.79
C PRO A 197 -11.42 -17.57 5.36
N THR A 198 -12.48 -18.08 4.72
CA THR A 198 -12.41 -18.58 3.34
C THR A 198 -12.30 -17.43 2.34
N ALA A 199 -13.02 -16.34 2.57
CA ALA A 199 -12.92 -15.13 1.77
C ALA A 199 -11.52 -14.50 1.89
N GLU A 200 -10.99 -14.37 3.11
CA GLU A 200 -9.64 -13.80 3.31
C GLU A 200 -8.56 -14.65 2.64
N TRP A 201 -8.65 -15.98 2.73
CA TRP A 201 -7.75 -16.89 2.02
C TRP A 201 -7.78 -16.65 0.50
N LYS A 202 -8.98 -16.63 -0.10
CA LYS A 202 -9.15 -16.38 -1.54
C LYS A 202 -8.61 -15.00 -1.95
N GLU A 203 -8.74 -14.00 -1.10
CA GLU A 203 -8.16 -12.67 -1.34
C GLU A 203 -6.64 -12.72 -1.42
N THR A 204 -5.98 -13.46 -0.51
CA THR A 204 -4.52 -13.63 -0.56
C THR A 204 -4.07 -14.32 -1.85
N GLU A 205 -4.78 -15.37 -2.29
CA GLU A 205 -4.51 -16.06 -3.54
C GLU A 205 -4.67 -15.13 -4.75
N ALA A 206 -5.75 -14.35 -4.80
CA ALA A 206 -5.99 -13.37 -5.86
C ALA A 206 -4.91 -12.28 -5.89
N LYS A 207 -4.43 -11.84 -4.71
CA LYS A 207 -3.37 -10.84 -4.61
C LYS A 207 -2.02 -11.36 -5.12
N ALA A 208 -1.64 -12.57 -4.71
CA ALA A 208 -0.40 -13.23 -5.14
C ALA A 208 -0.41 -13.60 -6.63
N ARG A 209 -1.55 -14.06 -7.15
CA ARG A 209 -1.73 -14.50 -8.54
C ARG A 209 -1.29 -13.46 -9.57
N ALA A 210 -1.50 -12.17 -9.30
CA ALA A 210 -1.11 -11.12 -10.24
C ALA A 210 0.41 -11.12 -10.56
N VAL A 211 1.25 -11.34 -9.55
CA VAL A 211 2.71 -11.42 -9.73
C VAL A 211 3.10 -12.73 -10.40
N LEU A 212 2.46 -13.84 -10.01
CA LEU A 212 2.73 -15.17 -10.57
C LEU A 212 2.33 -15.26 -12.05
N MET A 213 1.18 -14.70 -12.43
CA MET A 213 0.76 -14.64 -13.84
C MET A 213 1.70 -13.77 -14.68
N ALA A 214 2.20 -12.66 -14.14
CA ALA A 214 3.19 -11.85 -14.83
C ALA A 214 4.49 -12.63 -15.08
N ALA A 215 4.91 -13.47 -14.13
CA ALA A 215 6.07 -14.35 -14.31
C ALA A 215 5.80 -15.46 -15.34
N ASP A 216 4.63 -16.08 -15.31
CA ASP A 216 4.22 -17.13 -16.25
C ASP A 216 4.18 -16.62 -17.70
N LEU A 217 3.59 -15.44 -17.92
CA LEU A 217 3.50 -14.78 -19.23
C LEU A 217 4.87 -14.54 -19.88
N VAL A 218 5.92 -14.31 -19.08
CA VAL A 218 7.27 -14.06 -19.60
C VAL A 218 8.15 -15.31 -19.64
N GLN A 219 7.76 -16.42 -19.01
CA GLN A 219 8.50 -17.68 -19.10
C GLN A 219 8.53 -18.26 -20.53
N GLY A 220 7.53 -17.95 -21.35
CA GLY A 220 7.53 -18.27 -22.78
C GLY A 220 8.54 -17.46 -23.61
N GLY A 221 9.16 -16.43 -23.04
CA GLY A 221 10.00 -15.46 -23.75
C GLY A 221 9.18 -14.34 -24.40
N LEU A 222 9.87 -13.27 -24.84
CA LEU A 222 9.25 -12.13 -25.51
C LEU A 222 8.58 -12.49 -26.86
N ASP A 223 8.89 -13.67 -27.40
CA ASP A 223 8.40 -14.19 -28.68
C ASP A 223 7.29 -15.25 -28.52
N ALA A 224 6.82 -15.52 -27.30
CA ALA A 224 5.71 -16.43 -27.10
C ALA A 224 4.42 -15.86 -27.71
N PRO A 225 3.63 -16.65 -28.46
CA PRO A 225 2.33 -16.21 -28.93
C PRO A 225 1.47 -15.86 -27.72
N HIS A 226 1.06 -14.60 -27.63
CA HIS A 226 0.08 -14.12 -26.66
C HIS A 226 -1.32 -14.59 -27.09
N ASP A 227 -1.58 -15.89 -26.97
CA ASP A 227 -2.90 -16.49 -27.18
C ASP A 227 -3.73 -16.49 -25.89
#